data_AF-A0A3B0UIA2-F1
#
_entry.id   AF-A0A3B0UIA2-F1
#
_cell.length_a   1.000
_cell.length_b   1.000
_cell.length_c   1.000
_cell.angle_alpha   90.00
_cell.angle_beta   90.00
_cell.angle_gamma   90.00
#
_symmetry.space_group_name_H-M   'P 1'
#
loop_
_entity.id
_entity.type
_entity.pdbx_description
1 polymer ?
#
loop_
_entity_poly.entity_id
_entity_poly.type
_entity_poly.pdbx_seq_one_letter_code
_entity_poly.pdbx_strand_id
1 'polypeptide(L)'
;MNEKKLTIAITGLNNIDSPGPGVPVIRGIKDSGMNVRIIGLAYENLEPGIYMPGLVDKTYLMPFPSTGKETYLERLTYIHEKEDI
;
A
#
# COMPACT_ATOMS: atom_id res chain seq x y z
N MET A 1 3.24 27.94 3.13
CA MET A 1 3.96 26.82 2.47
C MET A 1 2.91 25.85 2.00
N ASN A 2 2.86 25.52 0.70
CA ASN A 2 1.96 24.45 0.24
C ASN A 2 2.50 23.13 0.77
N GLU A 3 1.68 22.40 1.52
CA GLU A 3 2.04 21.11 2.08
C GLU A 3 2.17 20.09 0.94
N LYS A 4 3.38 19.55 0.75
CA LYS A 4 3.67 18.59 -0.33
C LYS A 4 2.83 17.33 -0.11
N LYS A 5 1.99 16.98 -1.08
CA LYS A 5 1.27 15.71 -1.06
C LYS A 5 2.26 14.55 -1.26
N LEU A 6 2.29 13.60 -0.34
CA LEU A 6 3.15 12.41 -0.43
C LEU A 6 2.34 11.19 -0.90
N THR A 7 2.86 10.45 -1.88
CA THR A 7 2.30 9.14 -2.24
C THR A 7 3.11 8.05 -1.55
N ILE A 8 2.46 7.15 -0.81
CA ILE A 8 3.13 6.12 -0.02
C ILE A 8 2.52 4.75 -0.35
N ALA A 9 3.35 3.81 -0.81
CA ALA A 9 2.96 2.42 -1.04
C ALA A 9 3.19 1.56 0.19
N ILE A 10 2.19 0.76 0.60
CA ILE A 10 2.20 -0.04 1.83
C ILE A 10 1.68 -1.46 1.57
N THR A 11 2.40 -2.47 2.07
CA THR A 11 1.98 -3.88 2.07
C THR A 11 1.39 -4.29 3.43
N GLY A 12 0.83 -5.50 3.53
CA GLY A 12 0.33 -6.04 4.81
C GLY A 12 -1.04 -5.47 5.18
N LEU A 13 -2.02 -5.59 4.30
CA LEU A 13 -3.38 -5.08 4.50
C LEU A 13 -4.27 -6.09 5.27
N ASN A 14 -3.67 -7.08 5.93
CA ASN A 14 -4.34 -8.14 6.68
C ASN A 14 -5.07 -7.67 7.95
N ASN A 15 -5.00 -6.37 8.30
CA ASN A 15 -5.61 -5.77 9.50
C ASN A 15 -5.32 -6.55 10.80
N ILE A 16 -4.06 -6.98 10.94
CA ILE A 16 -3.52 -7.59 12.15
C ILE A 16 -2.24 -6.86 12.55
N ASP A 17 -1.90 -6.85 13.83
CA ASP A 17 -0.70 -6.17 14.31
C ASP A 17 0.59 -6.93 13.95
N SER A 18 0.51 -8.25 13.80
CA SER A 18 1.61 -9.08 13.33
C SER A 18 1.11 -10.46 12.89
N PRO A 19 1.58 -11.02 11.76
CA PRO A 19 2.43 -10.38 10.73
C PRO A 19 1.62 -9.47 9.79
N GLY A 20 2.20 -8.38 9.28
CA GLY A 20 1.54 -7.48 8.31
C GLY A 20 0.77 -6.30 8.93
N PRO A 21 1.46 -5.38 9.62
CA PRO A 21 0.86 -4.21 10.29
C PRO A 21 0.54 -3.04 9.35
N GLY A 22 0.27 -3.28 8.07
CA GLY A 22 0.05 -2.20 7.10
C GLY A 22 -1.14 -1.31 7.47
N VAL A 23 -2.24 -1.90 7.95
CA VAL A 23 -3.43 -1.15 8.38
C VAL A 23 -3.17 -0.19 9.55
N PRO A 24 -2.60 -0.62 10.70
CA PRO A 24 -2.26 0.32 11.77
C PRO A 24 -1.21 1.36 11.35
N VAL A 25 -0.26 1.02 10.47
CA VAL A 25 0.70 1.99 9.91
C VAL A 25 -0.03 3.07 9.09
N ILE A 26 -0.94 2.68 8.19
CA ILE A 26 -1.73 3.62 7.39
C ILE A 26 -2.54 4.56 8.28
N ARG A 27 -3.17 4.01 9.34
CA ARG A 27 -3.93 4.82 10.32
C ARG A 27 -3.03 5.83 11.01
N GLY A 28 -1.88 5.41 11.53
CA GLY A 28 -0.92 6.33 12.16
C GLY A 28 -0.44 7.44 11.21
N ILE A 29 -0.21 7.12 9.94
CA ILE A 29 0.15 8.12 8.92
C ILE A 29 -1.00 9.11 8.71
N LYS A 30 -2.24 8.64 8.55
CA LYS A 30 -3.41 9.53 8.36
C LYS A 30 -3.70 10.38 9.60
N ASP A 31 -3.56 9.82 10.78
CA ASP A 31 -3.77 10.50 12.07
C ASP A 31 -2.70 11.56 12.35
N SER A 32 -1.53 11.49 11.70
CA SER A 32 -0.47 12.48 11.83
C SER A 32 -0.81 13.86 11.24
N GLY A 33 -1.89 13.96 10.45
CA GLY A 33 -2.29 15.18 9.75
C GLY A 33 -1.53 15.43 8.44
N MET A 34 -0.62 14.55 8.04
CA MET A 34 0.11 14.68 6.78
C MET A 34 -0.82 14.60 5.56
N ASN A 35 -0.59 15.48 4.58
CA ASN A 35 -1.23 15.38 3.27
C ASN A 35 -0.67 14.18 2.47
N VAL A 36 -1.36 13.03 2.55
CA VAL A 36 -0.91 11.76 1.95
C VAL A 36 -1.92 11.15 0.99
N ARG A 37 -1.40 10.36 0.06
CA ARG A 37 -2.13 9.40 -0.75
C ARG A 37 -1.53 8.01 -0.53
N ILE A 38 -2.36 7.03 -0.23
CA ILE A 38 -1.96 5.69 0.14
C ILE A 38 -2.23 4.72 -1.01
N ILE A 39 -1.19 3.99 -1.41
CA ILE A 39 -1.26 2.90 -2.38
C ILE A 39 -1.14 1.57 -1.64
N GLY A 40 -2.19 0.77 -1.68
CA GLY A 40 -2.20 -0.57 -1.11
C GLY A 40 -1.53 -1.58 -2.05
N LEU A 41 -0.56 -2.33 -1.53
CA LEU A 41 0.09 -3.45 -2.21
C LEU A 41 -0.35 -4.75 -1.54
N ALA A 42 -1.41 -5.36 -2.06
CA ALA A 42 -1.99 -6.60 -1.52
C ALA A 42 -1.37 -7.83 -2.17
N TYR A 43 -1.18 -8.90 -1.41
CA TYR A 43 -0.80 -10.21 -1.94
C TYR A 43 -2.02 -11.11 -2.16
N GLU A 44 -3.09 -10.88 -1.40
CA GLU A 44 -4.35 -11.62 -1.49
C GLU A 44 -5.53 -10.70 -1.76
N ASN A 45 -6.56 -11.19 -2.44
CA ASN A 45 -7.76 -10.39 -2.70
C ASN A 45 -8.62 -10.19 -1.43
N LEU A 46 -8.42 -11.02 -0.40
CA LEU A 46 -9.24 -11.04 0.81
C LEU A 46 -8.61 -10.27 1.98
N GLU A 47 -7.51 -9.54 1.76
CA GLU A 47 -6.94 -8.69 2.81
C GLU A 47 -7.95 -7.61 3.21
N PRO A 48 -8.39 -7.52 4.48
CA PRO A 48 -9.47 -6.62 4.88
C PRO A 48 -9.21 -5.15 4.53
N GLY A 49 -7.95 -4.69 4.59
CA GLY A 49 -7.57 -3.32 4.29
C GLY A 49 -7.87 -2.87 2.86
N ILE A 50 -8.11 -3.79 1.92
CA ILE A 50 -8.54 -3.49 0.55
C ILE A 50 -9.95 -2.86 0.55
N TYR A 51 -10.80 -3.29 1.47
CA TYR A 51 -12.22 -2.93 1.52
C TYR A 51 -12.56 -1.91 2.60
N MET A 52 -11.58 -1.51 3.42
CA MET A 52 -11.78 -0.55 4.50
C MET A 52 -11.94 0.87 3.94
N PRO A 53 -13.11 1.52 4.11
CA PRO A 53 -13.37 2.83 3.52
C PRO A 53 -12.35 3.88 4.00
N GLY A 54 -11.80 4.65 3.05
CA GLY A 54 -10.86 5.74 3.33
C GLY A 54 -9.46 5.31 3.77
N LEU A 55 -9.18 4.00 3.84
CA LEU A 55 -7.86 3.49 4.25
C LEU A 55 -6.84 3.62 3.11
N VAL A 56 -7.17 3.10 1.93
CA VAL A 56 -6.30 3.15 0.74
C VAL A 56 -7.00 3.91 -0.38
N ASP A 57 -6.25 4.68 -1.16
CA ASP A 57 -6.78 5.45 -2.29
C ASP A 57 -6.83 4.59 -3.57
N LYS A 58 -5.91 3.63 -3.70
CA LYS A 58 -5.85 2.65 -4.78
C LYS A 58 -5.11 1.41 -4.30
N THR A 59 -5.50 0.25 -4.81
CA THR A 59 -4.86 -1.03 -4.50
C THR A 59 -4.37 -1.72 -5.76
N TYR A 60 -3.20 -2.35 -5.66
CA TYR A 60 -2.65 -3.28 -6.65
C TYR A 60 -2.43 -4.64 -6.01
N LEU A 61 -2.79 -5.69 -6.76
CA LEU A 61 -2.37 -7.04 -6.44
C LEU A 61 -0.90 -7.22 -6.86
N MET A 62 -0.11 -7.77 -5.95
CA MET A 62 1.30 -8.12 -6.11
C MET A 62 1.44 -9.63 -6.24
N PRO A 63 2.35 -10.13 -7.10
CA PRO A 63 2.75 -11.52 -7.02
C PRO A 63 3.48 -11.78 -5.70
N PHE A 64 3.40 -13.00 -5.19
CA PHE A 64 4.27 -13.39 -4.09
C PHE A 64 5.74 -13.33 -4.52
N PRO A 65 6.68 -12.90 -3.65
CA PRO A 65 8.11 -12.90 -3.98
C PRO A 65 8.63 -14.29 -4.37
N SER A 66 8.00 -15.35 -3.85
CA SER A 66 8.31 -16.75 -4.17
C SER A 66 7.96 -17.16 -5.60
N THR A 67 7.08 -16.43 -6.28
CA THR A 67 6.70 -16.70 -7.68
C THR A 67 7.81 -16.33 -8.67
N GLY A 68 8.77 -15.49 -8.25
CA GLY A 68 9.92 -15.10 -9.04
C GLY A 68 10.27 -13.62 -8.84
N LYS A 69 11.56 -13.34 -8.63
CA LYS A 69 12.06 -11.98 -8.40
C LYS A 69 11.77 -11.03 -9.57
N GLU A 70 11.89 -11.53 -10.79
CA GLU A 70 11.74 -10.71 -12.01
C GLU A 70 10.29 -10.22 -12.15
N THR A 71 9.31 -11.12 -12.08
CA THR A 71 7.88 -10.78 -12.09
C THR A 71 7.50 -9.82 -10.96
N TYR A 72 8.08 -9.99 -9.78
CA TYR A 72 7.85 -9.08 -8.65
C TYR A 72 8.39 -7.67 -8.94
N LEU A 73 9.61 -7.57 -9.45
CA LEU A 73 10.24 -6.29 -9.78
C LEU A 73 9.53 -5.59 -10.95
N GLU A 74 9.18 -6.31 -12.02
CA GLU A 74 8.40 -5.77 -13.13
C GLU A 74 7.08 -5.18 -12.65
N ARG A 75 6.38 -5.90 -11.76
CA ARG A 75 5.13 -5.41 -11.17
C ARG A 75 5.34 -4.16 -10.33
N LEU A 76 6.40 -4.13 -9.53
CA LEU A 76 6.72 -2.97 -8.69
C LEU A 76 7.09 -1.74 -9.54
N THR A 77 7.92 -1.92 -10.58
CA THR A 77 8.30 -0.87 -11.53
C THR A 77 7.08 -0.30 -12.24
N TYR A 78 6.17 -1.16 -12.71
CA TYR A 78 4.91 -0.71 -13.32
C TYR A 78 4.10 0.19 -12.37
N ILE A 79 3.98 -0.18 -11.09
CA ILE A 79 3.23 0.61 -10.10
C ILE A 79 3.95 1.93 -9.81
N HIS A 80 5.28 1.89 -9.66
CA HIS A 80 6.11 3.07 -9.45
C HIS A 80 5.92 4.10 -10.57
N GLU A 81 6.03 3.69 -11.84
CA GLU A 81 5.81 4.56 -13.00
C GLU A 81 4.37 5.07 -13.09
N LYS A 82 3.39 4.23 -12.73
CA LYS A 82 1.96 4.58 -12.81
C LYS A 82 1.53 5.58 -11.74
N GLU A 83 2.12 5.50 -10.56
CA GLU A 83 1.70 6.22 -9.36
C GLU A 83 2.68 7.32 -8.91
N ASP A 84 3.85 7.43 -9.52
CA ASP A 84 4.91 8.40 -9.23
C ASP A 84 5.36 8.35 -7.74
N ILE A 85 5.88 7.18 -7.32
CA ILE A 85 6.21 6.86 -5.90
C ILE A 85 7.71 6.80 -5.62
#